data_AF-A0AAW2XAI3-F1
#
_entry.id   AF-A0AAW2XAI3-F1
#
_cell.length_a   1.000
_cell.length_b   1.000
_cell.length_c   1.000
_cell.angle_alpha   90.00
_cell.angle_beta   90.00
_cell.angle_gamma   90.00
#
_symmetry.space_group_name_H-M   'P 1'
#
loop_
_entity.id
_entity.type
_entity.pdbx_description
1 polymer ?
#
loop_
_entity_poly.entity_id
_entity_poly.type
_entity_poly.pdbx_seq_one_letter_code
_entity_poly.pdbx_strand_id
1 'polypeptide(L)' 'MLCWPIFRYMYYFSWLEYIEASPNMVLGFFLVSVFSALVESYPLGPKLDDNLTVPLASMMLATFVL' A
#
# COMPACT_ATOMS: atom_id res chain seq x y z
N MET A 1 8.93 8.02 1.67
CA MET A 1 7.63 7.58 2.20
C MET A 1 7.73 6.17 2.82
N LEU A 2 8.71 5.92 3.70
CA LEU A 2 8.86 4.67 4.46
C LEU A 2 8.98 5.06 5.93
N CYS A 3 7.92 5.62 6.49
CA CYS A 3 7.92 6.13 7.87
C CYS A 3 6.79 5.46 8.64
N TRP A 4 6.94 4.16 8.88
CA TRP A 4 6.50 3.38 10.04
C TRP A 4 6.81 1.90 9.71
N PRO A 5 7.34 1.08 10.63
CA PRO A 5 7.47 -0.35 10.36
C PRO A 5 6.07 -0.93 10.13
N ILE A 6 5.86 -1.62 9.00
CA ILE A 6 4.57 -2.21 8.57
C ILE A 6 3.88 -2.97 9.72
N PHE A 7 4.67 -3.66 10.53
CA PHE A 7 4.22 -4.36 11.74
C PHE A 7 3.52 -3.47 12.77
N ARG A 8 4.02 -2.26 13.00
CA ARG A 8 3.44 -1.33 13.98
C ARG A 8 2.15 -0.70 13.46
N TYR A 9 2.05 -0.47 12.14
CA TYR A 9 0.79 -0.08 11.52
C TYR A 9 -0.23 -1.23 11.63
N MET A 10 0.17 -2.45 11.26
CA MET A 10 -0.71 -3.60 11.36
C MET A 10 -1.21 -3.86 12.78
N TYR A 11 -0.32 -3.80 13.77
CA TYR A 11 -0.70 -3.97 15.17
C TYR A 11 -1.68 -2.89 15.64
N TYR A 12 -1.48 -1.63 15.21
CA TYR A 12 -2.39 -0.54 15.56
C TYR A 12 -3.80 -0.73 14.98
N PHE A 13 -3.92 -1.11 13.71
CA PHE A 13 -5.23 -1.35 13.09
C PHE A 13 -5.85 -2.68 13.54
N SER A 14 -5.05 -3.69 13.88
CA SER A 14 -5.54 -4.95 14.44
C SER A 14 -6.07 -4.78 15.86
N TRP A 15 -5.47 -3.89 16.66
CA TRP A 15 -6.00 -3.50 17.96
C TRP A 15 -7.39 -2.86 17.87
N LEU A 16 -7.66 -2.14 16.77
CA LEU A 16 -8.97 -1.55 16.49
C LEU A 16 -9.91 -2.52 15.77
N GLU A 17 -9.53 -3.80 15.67
CA GLU A 17 -10.27 -4.88 15.01
C GLU A 17 -10.58 -4.61 13.52
N TYR A 18 -9.88 -3.67 12.88
CA TYR A 18 -10.07 -3.36 11.46
C TYR A 18 -9.42 -4.37 10.53
N ILE A 19 -8.35 -5.03 10.98
CA ILE A 19 -7.57 -5.98 10.20
C ILE A 19 -7.08 -7.15 11.05
N GLU A 20 -6.96 -8.33 10.43
CA GLU A 20 -6.34 -9.49 11.07
C GLU A 20 -4.82 -9.46 10.85
N ALA A 21 -4.06 -9.38 11.94
CA ALA A 21 -2.61 -9.35 11.86
C ALA A 21 -2.04 -10.72 11.45
N SER A 22 -1.84 -10.94 10.15
CA SER A 22 -1.25 -12.16 9.61
C SER A 22 0.04 -11.90 8.81
N PRO A 23 0.97 -12.87 8.74
CA PRO A 23 2.17 -12.76 7.90
C PRO A 23 1.86 -12.46 6.43
N ASN A 24 0.75 -13.00 5.92
CA ASN A 24 0.29 -12.76 4.55
C ASN A 24 -0.07 -11.28 4.34
N MET A 25 -0.68 -10.64 5.34
CA MET A 25 -1.03 -9.23 5.26
C MET A 25 0.22 -8.33 5.26
N VAL A 26 1.26 -8.70 6.00
CA VAL A 26 2.56 -7.99 5.98
C VAL A 26 3.15 -8.01 4.56
N LEU A 27 3.13 -9.18 3.91
CA LEU A 27 3.60 -9.33 2.53
C LEU A 27 2.73 -8.55 1.54
N GLY A 28 1.41 -8.57 1.70
CA GLY A 28 0.51 -7.80 0.86
C GLY A 28 0.72 -6.30 0.97
N PHE A 29 0.82 -5.77 2.19
CA PHE A 29 1.14 -4.35 2.41
C PHE A 29 2.51 -3.97 1.84
N PHE A 30 3.52 -4.84 1.97
CA PHE A 30 4.83 -4.62 1.37
C PHE A 30 4.76 -4.53 -0.16
N LEU A 31 4.06 -5.46 -0.81
CA LEU A 31 3.91 -5.49 -2.27
C LEU A 31 3.12 -4.27 -2.80
N VAL A 32 2.02 -3.94 -2.14
CA VAL A 32 1.22 -2.74 -2.47
C VAL A 32 2.08 -1.48 -2.33
N SER A 33 2.88 -1.36 -1.27
CA SER A 33 3.76 -0.20 -1.05
C SER A 33 4.86 -0.08 -2.11
N VAL A 34 5.54 -1.18 -2.43
CA VAL A 34 6.60 -1.21 -3.45
C VAL A 34 6.03 -0.82 -4.81
N PHE A 35 4.88 -1.38 -5.20
CA PHE A 35 4.31 -1.08 -6.51
C PHE A 35 3.73 0.33 -6.59
N SER A 36 3.13 0.81 -5.50
CA SER A 36 2.67 2.21 -5.41
C SER A 36 3.84 3.18 -5.62
N ALA A 37 5.00 2.90 -5.00
CA ALA A 37 6.21 3.68 -5.20
C ALA A 37 6.77 3.56 -6.62
N LEU A 38 6.65 2.40 -7.27
CA LEU A 38 7.02 2.25 -8.69
C LEU A 38 6.12 3.09 -9.60
N VAL A 39 4.82 3.09 -9.35
CA VAL A 39 3.84 3.89 -10.09
C VAL A 39 4.08 5.39 -9.88
N GLU A 40 4.34 5.82 -8.65
CA GLU A 40 4.72 7.21 -8.33
C GLU A 40 6.03 7.62 -9.00
N SER A 41 7.02 6.71 -9.05
CA SER A 41 8.31 6.99 -9.70
C SER A 41 8.22 7.04 -11.23
N TYR A 42 7.10 6.61 -11.81
CA TYR A 42 6.93 6.58 -13.25
C TYR A 42 6.51 7.96 -13.77
N PRO A 43 7.28 8.59 -14.67
CA PRO A 43 6.99 9.93 -15.15
C PRO A 43 5.85 9.90 -16.19
N LEU A 44 4.61 9.69 -15.75
CA LEU A 44 3.40 9.74 -16.58
C LEU A 44 3.05 11.14 -17.09
N GLY A 45 3.86 12.13 -16.71
CA GLY A 45 3.75 13.52 -17.14
C GLY A 45 2.63 14.25 -16.40
N PRO A 46 2.56 15.58 -16.54
CA PRO A 46 1.71 16.47 -15.74
C PRO A 46 0.19 16.32 -15.97
N LYS A 47 -0.23 15.29 -16.71
CA LYS A 47 -1.63 15.09 -17.13
C LYS A 47 -2.36 14.08 -16.25
N LEU A 48 -1.63 13.18 -15.61
CA LEU A 48 -2.19 12.19 -14.71
C LEU A 48 -1.46 12.33 -13.37
N ASP A 49 -2.12 13.02 -12.45
CA ASP A 49 -1.59 13.41 -11.15
C ASP A 49 -1.42 12.18 -10.23
N ASP A 50 -0.34 12.18 -9.45
CA ASP A 50 0.04 11.07 -8.57
C ASP A 50 -1.02 10.79 -7.50
N ASN A 51 -1.83 11.80 -7.19
CA ASN A 51 -2.95 11.72 -6.26
C ASN A 51 -4.11 10.85 -6.79
N LEU A 52 -4.10 10.45 -8.08
CA LEU A 52 -5.05 9.50 -8.66
C LEU A 52 -4.41 8.15 -9.04
N THR A 53 -3.18 8.13 -9.57
CA THR A 53 -2.51 6.91 -10.02
C THR A 53 -2.06 6.02 -8.87
N VAL A 54 -1.54 6.61 -7.80
CA VAL A 54 -1.04 5.87 -6.64
C VAL A 54 -2.19 5.18 -5.87
N PRO A 55 -3.32 5.86 -5.56
CA PRO A 55 -4.46 5.19 -4.95
C PRO A 55 -5.08 4.12 -5.85
N LEU A 56 -5.19 4.39 -7.15
CA LEU A 56 -5.76 3.41 -8.09
C LEU A 56 -4.90 2.14 -8.18
N ALA A 57 -3.58 2.29 -8.32
CA ALA A 57 -2.65 1.17 -8.35
C ALA A 57 -2.65 0.38 -7.04
N SER A 58 -2.71 1.06 -5.90
CA SER A 58 -2.76 0.42 -4.59
C SER A 58 -4.05 -0.37 -4.38
N MET A 59 -5.21 0.17 -4.77
CA MET A 59 -6.50 -0.55 -4.71
C MET A 59 -6.50 -1.78 -5.62
N MET A 60 -6.01 -1.64 -6.86
CA MET A 60 -5.94 -2.75 -7.80
C MET A 60 -5.09 -3.89 -7.23
N LEU A 61 -3.86 -3.60 -6.80
CA LEU A 61 -2.99 -4.63 -6.24
C LEU A 61 -3.47 -5.19 -4.90
N ALA A 62 -4.03 -4.37 -4.03
CA ALA A 62 -4.62 -4.84 -2.79
C ALA A 62 -5.68 -5.90 -3.09
N THR A 63 -6.53 -5.69 -4.10
CA THR A 63 -7.57 -6.66 -4.50
C THR A 63 -7.01 -8.01 -4.98
N PHE A 64 -5.77 -8.04 -5.49
CA PHE A 64 -5.14 -9.27 -5.97
C PHE A 64 -4.32 -10.01 -4.90
N VAL A 65 -3.90 -9.31 -3.85
CA VAL A 65 -2.87 -9.80 -2.91
C VAL A 65 -3.37 -9.90 -1.47
N LEU A 66 -4.38 -9.11 -1.09
CA LEU A 66 -4.98 -9.05 0.25
C LEU A 66 -6.42 -9.58 0.22
#